data_AF-R9VYD0-F1
#
_entry.id   AF-R9VYD0-F1
#
_cell.length_a   1.000
_cell.length_b   1.000
_cell.length_c   1.000
_cell.angle_alpha   90.00
_cell.angle_beta   90.00
_cell.angle_gamma   90.00
#
_symmetry.space_group_name_H-M   'P 1'
#
loop_
_entity.id
_entity.type
_entity.pdbx_description
1 polymer ?
#
loop_
_entity_poly.entity_id
_entity_poly.type
_entity_poly.pdbx_seq_one_letter_code
_entity_poly.pdbx_strand_id
1 'polypeptide(L)'
;GRPGVCIATSGPGATNLVSALADALLDSIPMVAITGQVPRRMIGTDAFQETPIVEVTRSITKHNYLVLDVDDIPRIIKEAFFIATSGRPGPVLVDIPKDIQQQLAV
;
A
#
# COMPACT_ATOMS: atom_id res chain seq x y z
N GLY A 1 17.09 -8.89 -7.95
CA GLY A 1 16.55 -8.01 -9.02
C GLY A 1 16.31 -6.62 -8.47
N ARG A 2 15.68 -5.73 -9.24
CA ARG A 2 15.13 -4.45 -8.77
C ARG A 2 13.69 -4.65 -8.25
N PRO A 3 13.18 -3.81 -7.33
CA PRO A 3 11.80 -3.92 -6.87
C PRO A 3 10.81 -3.66 -8.02
N GLY A 4 9.79 -4.51 -8.14
CA GLY A 4 8.63 -4.27 -9.00
C GLY A 4 7.68 -3.26 -8.36
N VAL A 5 6.96 -2.49 -9.18
CA VAL A 5 5.97 -1.51 -8.70
C VAL A 5 4.64 -1.74 -9.42
N CYS A 6 3.55 -1.81 -8.67
CA CYS A 6 2.20 -1.83 -9.20
C CYS A 6 1.32 -0.81 -8.48
N ILE A 7 0.31 -0.29 -9.18
CA ILE A 7 -0.59 0.73 -8.66
C ILE A 7 -2.03 0.30 -8.95
N ALA A 8 -2.92 0.42 -7.97
CA ALA A 8 -4.35 0.16 -8.14
C ALA A 8 -5.21 1.20 -7.41
N THR A 9 -6.46 1.33 -7.83
CA THR A 9 -7.48 2.11 -7.10
C THR A 9 -7.92 1.40 -5.81
N SER A 10 -8.76 2.05 -5.01
CA SER A 10 -9.35 1.47 -3.80
C SER A 10 -10.26 0.27 -4.09
N GLY A 11 -10.73 -0.37 -3.01
CA GLY A 11 -11.77 -1.39 -3.08
C GLY A 11 -11.40 -2.54 -4.02
N PRO A 12 -12.14 -2.72 -5.15
CA PRO A 12 -11.88 -3.82 -6.09
C PRO A 12 -10.49 -3.77 -6.74
N GLY A 13 -9.90 -2.59 -6.91
CA GLY A 13 -8.54 -2.48 -7.44
C GLY A 13 -7.52 -3.08 -6.48
N ALA A 14 -7.64 -2.73 -5.21
CA ALA A 14 -6.77 -3.18 -4.14
C ALA A 14 -6.91 -4.69 -3.88
N THR A 15 -8.14 -5.22 -3.84
CA THR A 15 -8.36 -6.66 -3.61
C THR A 15 -7.86 -7.54 -4.74
N ASN A 16 -7.85 -7.06 -5.99
CA ASN A 16 -7.26 -7.79 -7.12
C ASN A 16 -5.73 -7.97 -7.01
N LEU A 17 -5.05 -7.25 -6.12
CA LEU A 17 -3.62 -7.43 -5.86
C LEU A 17 -3.31 -8.53 -4.83
N VAL A 18 -4.31 -9.06 -4.12
CA VAL A 18 -4.11 -10.00 -2.98
C VAL A 18 -3.28 -11.21 -3.38
N SER A 19 -3.59 -11.86 -4.50
CA SER A 19 -2.85 -13.04 -4.95
C SER A 19 -1.39 -12.71 -5.28
N ALA A 20 -1.14 -11.58 -5.94
CA ALA A 20 0.20 -11.16 -6.31
C ALA A 20 1.06 -10.77 -5.09
N LEU A 21 0.45 -10.18 -4.06
CA LEU A 21 1.13 -9.88 -2.79
C LEU A 21 1.51 -11.17 -2.05
N ALA A 22 0.57 -12.12 -1.93
CA ALA A 22 0.86 -13.40 -1.28
C ALA A 22 1.97 -14.18 -2.02
N ASP A 23 1.90 -14.22 -3.35
CA ASP A 23 2.91 -14.83 -4.23
C ASP A 23 4.30 -14.21 -4.01
N ALA A 24 4.40 -12.88 -4.10
CA ALA A 24 5.66 -12.17 -3.87
C ALA A 24 6.21 -12.35 -2.45
N LEU A 25 5.36 -12.50 -1.43
CA LEU A 25 5.80 -12.75 -0.06
C LEU A 25 6.42 -14.15 0.08
N LEU A 26 5.76 -15.17 -0.46
CA LEU A 26 6.21 -16.56 -0.38
C LEU A 26 7.53 -16.74 -1.15
N ASP A 27 7.62 -16.17 -2.35
CA ASP A 27 8.79 -16.26 -3.21
C ASP A 27 9.89 -15.23 -2.87
N SER A 28 9.65 -14.38 -1.87
CA SER A 28 10.60 -13.35 -1.41
C SER A 28 11.02 -12.39 -2.53
N ILE A 29 10.04 -11.92 -3.29
CA ILE A 29 10.22 -11.00 -4.42
C ILE A 29 10.04 -9.55 -3.92
N PRO A 30 11.02 -8.65 -4.19
CA PRO A 30 10.88 -7.25 -3.81
C PRO A 30 9.78 -6.58 -4.67
N MET A 31 8.74 -6.08 -4.00
CA MET A 31 7.62 -5.40 -4.64
C MET A 31 7.12 -4.23 -3.77
N VAL A 32 6.72 -3.14 -4.41
CA VAL A 32 5.98 -2.05 -3.76
C VAL A 32 4.64 -1.87 -4.47
N ALA A 33 3.55 -2.14 -3.75
CA ALA A 33 2.19 -1.95 -4.25
C ALA A 33 1.61 -0.66 -3.67
N ILE A 34 1.12 0.24 -4.52
CA ILE A 34 0.49 1.49 -4.10
C ILE A 34 -1.00 1.40 -4.39
N THR A 35 -1.82 1.57 -3.36
CA THR A 35 -3.28 1.57 -3.49
C THR A 35 -3.85 2.96 -3.18
N GLY A 36 -4.81 3.39 -3.99
CA GLY A 36 -5.68 4.49 -3.60
C GLY A 36 -6.63 4.05 -2.50
N GLN A 37 -7.05 4.99 -1.66
CA GLN A 37 -8.06 4.77 -0.62
C GLN A 37 -9.14 5.86 -0.65
N VAL A 38 -10.30 5.59 -0.05
CA VAL A 38 -11.30 6.61 0.22
C VAL A 38 -10.71 7.77 1.05
N PRO A 39 -11.30 8.98 1.03
CA PRO A 39 -10.83 10.07 1.89
C PRO A 39 -10.78 9.65 3.36
N ARG A 40 -9.78 10.12 4.13
CA ARG A 40 -9.55 9.71 5.54
C ARG A 40 -10.83 9.70 6.40
N ARG A 41 -11.67 10.74 6.25
CA ARG A 41 -12.93 10.89 7.00
C ARG A 41 -14.00 9.82 6.71
N MET A 42 -13.83 9.07 5.63
CA MET A 42 -14.74 8.03 5.17
C MET A 42 -14.24 6.62 5.52
N ILE A 43 -13.02 6.49 6.05
CA ILE A 43 -12.47 5.19 6.45
C ILE A 43 -13.27 4.65 7.64
N GLY A 44 -13.71 3.40 7.54
CA GLY A 44 -14.53 2.69 8.51
C GLY A 44 -16.03 2.95 8.39
N THR A 45 -16.52 3.49 7.26
CA THR A 45 -17.92 3.95 7.11
C THR A 45 -18.72 3.21 6.03
N ASP A 46 -18.18 2.13 5.47
CA ASP A 46 -18.72 1.43 4.30
C ASP A 46 -18.87 2.36 3.08
N ALA A 47 -17.86 3.22 2.88
CA ALA A 47 -17.86 4.17 1.78
C ALA A 47 -17.76 3.47 0.42
N PHE A 48 -18.15 4.18 -0.65
CA PHE A 48 -18.08 3.63 -2.00
C PHE A 48 -16.67 3.18 -2.36
N GLN A 49 -16.54 1.90 -2.75
CA GLN A 49 -15.26 1.26 -3.06
C GLN A 49 -14.24 1.32 -1.93
N GLU A 50 -14.71 1.32 -0.68
CA GLU A 50 -13.85 1.12 0.48
C GLU A 50 -13.48 -0.36 0.64
N THR A 51 -12.24 -0.63 1.02
CA THR A 51 -11.83 -1.93 1.56
C THR A 51 -10.73 -1.66 2.57
N PRO A 52 -10.74 -2.32 3.75
CA PRO A 52 -9.69 -2.20 4.75
C PRO A 52 -8.43 -2.96 4.28
N ILE A 53 -7.79 -2.51 3.20
CA ILE A 53 -6.74 -3.27 2.49
C ILE A 53 -5.51 -3.53 3.37
N VAL A 54 -5.18 -2.60 4.27
CA VAL A 54 -4.10 -2.78 5.25
C VAL A 54 -4.38 -3.97 6.17
N GLU A 55 -5.62 -4.15 6.63
CA GLU A 55 -5.99 -5.31 7.45
C GLU A 55 -6.02 -6.60 6.62
N VAL A 56 -6.62 -6.55 5.43
CA VAL A 56 -6.68 -7.70 4.50
C VAL A 56 -5.29 -8.23 4.15
N THR A 57 -4.32 -7.33 3.96
CA THR A 57 -2.99 -7.68 3.45
C THR A 57 -1.91 -7.84 4.54
N ARG A 58 -2.25 -7.63 5.81
CA ARG A 58 -1.28 -7.65 6.93
C ARG A 58 -0.50 -8.97 7.04
N SER A 59 -1.15 -10.10 6.75
CA SER A 59 -0.53 -11.43 6.83
C SER A 59 0.17 -11.87 5.55
N ILE A 60 -0.02 -11.14 4.45
CA ILE A 60 0.48 -11.50 3.11
C ILE A 60 1.36 -10.41 2.49
N THR A 61 1.82 -9.48 3.32
CA THR A 61 2.85 -8.50 2.98
C THR A 61 3.99 -8.58 3.98
N LYS A 62 5.20 -8.19 3.56
CA LYS A 62 6.32 -8.05 4.49
C LYS A 62 6.08 -6.89 5.46
N HIS A 63 5.44 -5.84 4.95
CA HIS A 63 4.96 -4.70 5.73
C HIS A 63 3.89 -3.94 4.93
N ASN A 64 3.09 -3.12 5.60
CA ASN A 64 2.16 -2.22 4.92
C ASN A 64 1.92 -0.93 5.70
N TYR A 65 1.47 0.11 5.00
CA TYR A 65 1.21 1.45 5.54
C TYR A 65 -0.17 1.96 5.14
N LEU A 66 -0.77 2.75 6.04
CA LEU A 66 -1.84 3.69 5.71
C LEU A 66 -1.29 5.11 5.89
N VAL A 67 -1.25 5.89 4.82
CA VAL A 67 -0.75 7.28 4.87
C VAL A 67 -1.84 8.18 5.43
N LEU A 68 -1.58 8.83 6.57
CA LEU A 68 -2.54 9.71 7.25
C LEU A 68 -2.18 11.19 7.18
N ASP A 69 -0.98 11.53 6.71
CA ASP A 69 -0.50 12.89 6.48
C ASP A 69 0.27 12.97 5.15
N VAL A 70 0.17 14.11 4.45
CA VAL A 70 0.86 14.33 3.17
C VAL A 70 2.38 14.41 3.36
N ASP A 71 2.82 14.94 4.50
CA ASP A 71 4.24 15.12 4.83
C ASP A 71 4.95 13.78 5.11
N ASP A 72 4.19 12.72 5.37
CA ASP A 72 4.71 11.38 5.59
C ASP A 72 5.04 10.64 4.28
N ILE A 73 4.51 11.08 3.13
CA ILE A 73 4.69 10.38 1.85
C ILE A 73 6.18 10.15 1.52
N PRO A 74 7.07 11.15 1.60
CA PRO A 74 8.48 10.94 1.25
C PRO A 74 9.17 9.90 2.14
N ARG A 75 8.86 9.92 3.45
CA ARG A 75 9.40 8.98 4.42
C ARG A 75 8.86 7.57 4.17
N ILE A 76 7.55 7.41 4.06
CA ILE A 76 6.89 6.11 3.87
C ILE A 76 7.32 5.45 2.56
N ILE A 77 7.41 6.21 1.46
CA ILE A 77 7.88 5.63 0.18
C ILE A 77 9.33 5.18 0.30
N LYS A 78 10.21 5.99 0.91
CA LYS A 78 11.61 5.60 1.13
C LYS A 78 11.71 4.33 1.98
N GLU A 79 10.94 4.25 3.07
CA GLU A 79 10.88 3.06 3.93
C GLU A 79 10.32 1.85 3.17
N ALA A 80 9.26 2.01 2.38
CA ALA A 80 8.66 0.92 1.63
C ALA A 80 9.65 0.26 0.66
N PHE A 81 10.40 1.05 -0.10
CA PHE A 81 11.46 0.53 -0.97
C PHE A 81 12.61 -0.10 -0.19
N PHE A 82 13.02 0.52 0.92
CA PHE A 82 14.05 -0.06 1.79
C PHE A 82 13.61 -1.42 2.34
N ILE A 83 12.43 -1.51 2.97
CA ILE A 83 11.88 -2.74 3.53
C ILE A 83 11.68 -3.79 2.45
N ALA A 84 11.14 -3.43 1.27
CA ALA A 84 10.90 -4.38 0.20
C ALA A 84 12.20 -5.05 -0.29
N THR A 85 13.34 -4.36 -0.21
CA THR A 85 14.62 -4.79 -0.78
C THR A 85 15.66 -5.26 0.23
N SER A 86 15.57 -4.84 1.50
CA SER A 86 16.57 -5.14 2.52
C SER A 86 16.36 -6.52 3.17
N GLY A 87 17.44 -7.22 3.50
CA GLY A 87 17.37 -8.55 4.11
C GLY A 87 16.72 -9.57 3.18
N ARG A 88 15.79 -10.39 3.70
CA ARG A 88 14.92 -11.24 2.86
C ARG A 88 13.91 -10.32 2.14
N PRO A 89 13.93 -10.19 0.80
CA PRO A 89 13.03 -9.29 0.10
C PRO A 89 11.57 -9.72 0.23
N GLY A 90 10.65 -8.82 -0.06
CA GLY A 90 9.22 -9.12 -0.05
C GLY A 90 8.36 -7.91 -0.44
N PRO A 91 7.04 -8.10 -0.54
CA PRO A 91 6.10 -7.06 -0.95
C PRO A 91 5.79 -6.11 0.20
N VAL A 92 5.75 -4.81 -0.11
CA VAL A 92 5.26 -3.77 0.80
C VAL A 92 4.08 -3.06 0.14
N LEU A 93 2.99 -2.88 0.88
CA LEU A 93 1.82 -2.13 0.42
C LEU A 93 1.78 -0.73 1.05
N VAL A 94 1.46 0.30 0.25
CA VAL A 94 1.29 1.68 0.71
C VAL A 94 -0.10 2.17 0.28
N ASP A 95 -1.00 2.35 1.25
CA ASP A 95 -2.37 2.78 1.03
C ASP A 95 -2.49 4.30 1.23
N ILE A 96 -2.94 5.03 0.20
CA ILE A 96 -2.93 6.50 0.16
C ILE A 96 -4.35 7.05 -0.03
N PRO A 97 -4.97 7.65 1.00
CA PRO A 97 -6.27 8.30 0.91
C PRO A 97 -6.35 9.39 -0.16
N LYS A 98 -7.49 9.47 -0.84
CA LYS A 98 -7.71 10.46 -1.91
C LYS A 98 -7.47 11.91 -1.47
N ASP A 99 -7.87 12.27 -0.25
CA ASP A 99 -7.69 13.64 0.26
C ASP A 99 -6.21 13.96 0.55
N ILE A 100 -5.40 12.96 0.91
CA ILE A 100 -3.95 13.10 1.03
C ILE A 100 -3.30 13.37 -0.34
N GLN A 101 -3.73 12.65 -1.38
CA GLN A 101 -3.20 12.85 -2.75
C GLN A 101 -3.49 14.25 -3.30
N GLN A 102 -4.57 14.89 -2.84
CA GLN A 102 -5.03 16.19 -3.30
C GLN A 102 -4.56 17.35 -2.40
N GLN A 103 -3.99 17.05 -1.23
CA GLN A 103 -3.47 18.05 -0.30
C GLN A 103 -2.17 18.66 -0.87
N LEU A 104 -2.07 19.99 -0.85
CA LEU A 104 -0.82 20.67 -1.16
C LEU A 104 0.14 20.50 0.02
N ALA A 105 1.33 19.98 -0.26
CA ALA A 105 2.44 20.02 0.69
C ALA A 105 2.98 21.46 0.80
N VAL A 106 3.37 21.85 2.01
CA VAL A 106 3.89 23.19 2.32
C VAL A 106 5.39 23.13 2.59
#